data_AF-A0A959NAI1-F1
#
_entry.id   AF-A0A959NAI1-F1
#
_cell.length_a   1.000
_cell.length_b   1.000
_cell.length_c   1.000
_cell.angle_alpha   90.00
_cell.angle_beta   90.00
_cell.angle_gamma   90.00
#
_symmetry.space_group_name_H-M   'P 1'
#
loop_
_entity.id
_entity.type
_entity.pdbx_description
1 polymer ?
#
loop_
_entity_poly.entity_id
_entity_poly.type
_entity_poly.pdbx_seq_one_letter_code
_entity_poly.pdbx_strand_id
1 'polypeptide(L)'
;LTSNKGAKDFELQQTGNGMLYEQVLQTVSSWGTLENLMFVVGATQTDEFTTIRKIIPNHFLLIPGVGAQGGSLKEIAEKAINKDVGILVNVSRAIIYASNGEDFAEKARSVAKKYQQEMMSFL
;
A
#
# COMPACT_ATOMS: atom_id res chain seq x y z
N LEU A 1 2.38 -6.58 5.86
CA LEU A 1 1.29 -6.27 6.80
C LEU A 1 0.01 -6.02 6.03
N THR A 2 -0.94 -6.94 6.07
CA THR A 2 -2.16 -6.90 5.26
C THR A 2 -3.31 -6.14 5.94
N SER A 3 -4.33 -5.74 5.16
CA SER A 3 -5.46 -4.91 5.64
C SER A 3 -6.63 -5.69 6.25
N ASN A 4 -6.60 -7.02 6.25
CA ASN A 4 -7.70 -7.83 6.79
C ASN A 4 -7.59 -8.02 8.31
N LYS A 5 -8.72 -8.31 8.98
CA LYS A 5 -8.79 -8.54 10.43
C LYS A 5 -7.83 -9.63 10.92
N GLY A 6 -7.60 -10.66 10.10
CA GLY A 6 -6.69 -11.76 10.40
C GLY A 6 -5.21 -11.37 10.52
N ALA A 7 -4.82 -10.16 10.13
CA ALA A 7 -3.48 -9.64 10.44
C ALA A 7 -3.20 -9.65 11.96
N LYS A 8 -4.22 -9.55 12.81
CA LYS A 8 -4.10 -9.65 14.27
C LYS A 8 -3.78 -11.07 14.77
N ASP A 9 -4.16 -12.09 14.02
CA ASP A 9 -3.98 -13.47 14.45
C ASP A 9 -2.49 -13.87 14.39
N PHE A 10 -1.72 -13.27 13.47
CA PHE A 10 -0.32 -13.60 13.27
C PHE A 10 0.58 -12.37 13.04
N GLU A 11 0.31 -11.56 12.01
CA GLU A 11 1.23 -10.50 11.55
C GLU A 11 1.55 -9.47 12.64
N LEU A 12 0.56 -9.14 13.48
CA LEU A 12 0.67 -8.21 14.61
C LEU A 12 0.91 -8.91 15.96
N GLN A 13 1.26 -10.20 15.96
CA GLN A 13 1.66 -10.87 17.20
C GLN A 13 3.03 -10.36 17.63
N GLN A 14 3.16 -10.05 18.92
CA GLN A 14 4.44 -9.69 19.49
C GLN A 14 5.36 -10.92 19.46
N THR A 15 6.53 -10.72 18.90
CA THR A 15 7.66 -11.65 18.94
C THR A 15 8.81 -10.98 19.67
N GLY A 16 9.77 -11.74 20.21
CA GLY A 16 10.75 -11.25 21.20
C GLY A 16 11.23 -9.80 21.02
N ASN A 17 11.60 -9.38 19.80
CA ASN A 17 12.15 -8.05 19.51
C ASN A 17 11.26 -7.13 18.63
N GLY A 18 9.99 -7.45 18.40
CA GLY A 18 9.09 -6.64 17.54
C GLY A 18 7.85 -7.42 17.11
N MET A 19 7.03 -6.86 16.23
CA MET A 19 5.91 -7.63 15.67
C MET A 19 6.39 -8.69 14.66
N LEU A 20 5.64 -9.78 14.50
CA LEU A 20 5.99 -10.86 13.57
C LEU A 20 6.23 -10.32 12.14
N TYR A 21 5.40 -9.39 11.67
CA TYR A 21 5.58 -8.82 10.33
C TYR A 21 6.93 -8.12 10.18
N GLU A 22 7.47 -7.48 11.23
CA GLU A 22 8.76 -6.80 11.20
C GLU A 22 9.89 -7.82 11.00
N GLN A 23 9.84 -8.94 11.71
CA GLN A 23 10.80 -10.04 11.55
C GLN A 23 10.77 -10.63 10.14
N VAL A 24 9.57 -10.78 9.57
CA VAL A 24 9.40 -11.23 8.19
C VAL A 24 10.02 -10.23 7.22
N LEU A 25 9.77 -8.93 7.38
CA LEU A 25 10.37 -7.89 6.53
C LEU A 25 11.89 -7.91 6.61
N GLN A 26 12.46 -7.97 7.81
CA GLN A 26 13.91 -8.04 8.01
C GLN A 26 14.51 -9.27 7.32
N THR A 27 13.92 -10.43 7.55
CA THR A 27 14.41 -11.70 7.00
C THR A 27 14.32 -11.73 5.47
N VAL A 28 13.13 -11.45 4.93
CA VAL A 28 12.85 -11.57 3.50
C VAL A 28 13.57 -10.49 2.69
N SER A 29 13.84 -9.31 3.27
CA SER A 29 14.63 -8.26 2.59
C SER A 29 16.04 -8.71 2.19
N SER A 30 16.58 -9.75 2.84
CA SER A 30 17.88 -10.34 2.49
C SER A 30 17.82 -11.36 1.34
N TRP A 31 16.63 -11.80 0.93
CA TRP A 31 16.46 -12.86 -0.07
C TRP A 31 16.60 -12.36 -1.50
N GLY A 32 16.57 -11.04 -1.71
CA GLY A 32 16.57 -10.43 -3.02
C GLY A 32 17.18 -9.03 -3.03
N THR A 33 16.82 -8.25 -4.04
CA THR A 33 17.30 -6.90 -4.31
C THR A 33 16.12 -5.96 -4.50
N LEU A 34 16.39 -4.66 -4.55
CA LEU A 34 15.38 -3.64 -4.85
C LEU A 34 14.70 -3.85 -6.21
N GLU A 35 15.34 -4.55 -7.15
CA GLU A 35 14.86 -4.74 -8.52
C GLU A 35 13.90 -5.93 -8.66
N ASN A 36 13.97 -6.92 -7.75
CA ASN A 36 13.20 -8.17 -7.86
C ASN A 36 12.40 -8.52 -6.60
N LEU A 37 12.44 -7.68 -5.56
CA LEU A 37 11.68 -7.86 -4.34
C LEU A 37 10.86 -6.62 -4.00
N MET A 38 9.59 -6.84 -3.67
CA MET A 38 8.64 -5.82 -3.24
C MET A 38 7.80 -6.35 -2.09
N PHE A 39 7.16 -5.45 -1.35
CA PHE A 39 6.36 -5.81 -0.20
C PHE A 39 4.93 -5.30 -0.32
N VAL A 40 3.98 -6.06 0.21
CA VAL A 40 2.57 -5.67 0.25
C VAL A 40 2.24 -5.11 1.63
N VAL A 41 1.72 -3.88 1.65
CA VAL A 41 1.31 -3.19 2.87
C VAL A 41 -0.09 -2.62 2.68
N GLY A 42 -1.01 -3.07 3.52
CA GLY A 42 -2.41 -2.66 3.46
C GLY A 42 -2.62 -1.18 3.78
N ALA A 43 -3.50 -0.53 3.02
CA ALA A 43 -3.77 0.91 3.13
C ALA A 43 -4.33 1.36 4.50
N THR A 44 -4.85 0.43 5.31
CA THR A 44 -5.43 0.71 6.64
C THR A 44 -4.39 0.77 7.76
N GLN A 45 -3.14 0.43 7.49
CA GLN A 45 -2.08 0.32 8.49
C GLN A 45 -1.20 1.57 8.51
N THR A 46 -1.84 2.74 8.49
CA THR A 46 -1.20 4.03 8.28
C THR A 46 -0.02 4.26 9.23
N ASP A 47 -0.14 3.86 10.51
CA ASP A 47 0.90 4.09 11.52
C ASP A 47 2.12 3.18 11.37
N GLU A 48 1.95 2.03 10.72
CA GLU A 48 3.02 1.05 10.53
C GLU A 48 3.93 1.42 9.34
N PHE A 49 3.49 2.28 8.41
CA PHE A 49 4.31 2.67 7.26
C PHE A 49 5.65 3.29 7.67
N THR A 50 5.67 4.10 8.72
CA THR A 50 6.90 4.70 9.25
C THR A 50 7.86 3.62 9.76
N THR A 51 7.37 2.61 10.48
CA THR A 51 8.16 1.47 10.96
C THR A 51 8.67 0.63 9.80
N ILE A 52 7.78 0.29 8.86
CA ILE A 52 8.11 -0.47 7.65
C ILE A 52 9.20 0.23 6.84
N ARG A 53 9.10 1.55 6.65
CA ARG A 53 10.13 2.33 5.93
C ARG A 53 11.47 2.40 6.63
N LYS A 54 11.52 2.28 7.97
CA LYS A 54 12.81 2.13 8.68
C LYS A 54 13.48 0.79 8.36
N ILE A 55 12.69 -0.27 8.18
CA ILE A 55 13.20 -1.62 7.89
C ILE A 55 13.58 -1.77 6.40
N ILE A 56 12.70 -1.33 5.50
CA ILE A 56 12.84 -1.45 4.04
C ILE A 56 12.72 -0.08 3.34
N PRO A 57 13.70 0.82 3.53
CA PRO A 57 13.58 2.23 3.10
C PRO A 57 13.39 2.40 1.59
N ASN A 58 14.02 1.54 0.78
CA ASN A 58 14.11 1.73 -0.66
C ASN A 58 13.27 0.71 -1.46
N HIS A 59 12.69 -0.31 -0.83
CA HIS A 59 11.87 -1.30 -1.56
C HIS A 59 10.54 -0.68 -2.00
N PHE A 60 10.04 -1.11 -3.16
CA PHE A 60 8.69 -0.74 -3.58
C PHE A 60 7.63 -1.39 -2.68
N LEU A 61 6.63 -0.58 -2.30
CA LEU A 61 5.47 -1.05 -1.55
C LEU A 61 4.24 -1.10 -2.46
N LEU A 62 3.63 -2.26 -2.61
CA LEU A 62 2.31 -2.40 -3.20
C LEU A 62 1.25 -2.16 -2.11
N ILE A 63 0.37 -1.19 -2.35
CA ILE A 63 -0.61 -0.72 -1.38
C ILE A 63 -2.03 -1.01 -1.89
N PRO A 64 -2.61 -2.17 -1.52
CA PRO A 64 -3.99 -2.47 -1.81
C PRO A 64 -4.93 -1.78 -0.83
N GLY A 65 -6.15 -1.48 -1.28
CA GLY A 65 -7.26 -1.11 -0.40
C GLY A 65 -7.53 0.39 -0.25
N VAL A 66 -6.85 1.26 -0.99
CA VAL A 66 -7.14 2.70 -1.00
C VAL A 66 -8.58 2.97 -1.44
N GLY A 67 -9.26 3.87 -0.73
CA GLY A 67 -10.68 4.20 -0.95
C GLY A 67 -11.65 3.13 -0.43
N ALA A 68 -11.65 1.93 -1.03
CA ALA A 68 -12.67 0.91 -0.73
C ALA A 68 -12.52 0.25 0.65
N GLN A 69 -11.31 0.23 1.23
CA GLN A 69 -11.06 -0.27 2.58
C GLN A 69 -10.85 0.87 3.60
N GLY A 70 -11.10 2.12 3.19
CA GLY A 70 -10.99 3.29 4.07
C GLY A 70 -9.59 3.88 4.21
N GLY A 71 -8.58 3.38 3.49
CA GLY A 71 -7.24 3.96 3.50
C GLY A 71 -7.19 5.30 2.74
N SER A 72 -6.53 6.29 3.36
CA SER A 72 -6.32 7.65 2.82
C SER A 72 -5.04 7.70 1.98
N LEU A 73 -5.16 8.11 0.72
CA LEU A 73 -4.00 8.25 -0.18
C LEU A 73 -3.00 9.28 0.35
N LYS A 74 -3.51 10.38 0.92
CA LYS A 74 -2.71 11.44 1.52
C LYS A 74 -1.85 10.92 2.69
N GLU A 75 -2.45 10.22 3.64
CA GLU A 75 -1.71 9.74 4.82
C GLU A 75 -0.66 8.70 4.44
N ILE A 76 -0.99 7.84 3.46
CA ILE A 76 -0.05 6.89 2.87
C ILE A 76 1.11 7.64 2.22
N ALA A 77 0.82 8.65 1.40
CA ALA A 77 1.84 9.43 0.71
C ALA A 77 2.81 10.09 1.72
N GLU A 78 2.28 10.73 2.75
CA GLU A 78 3.07 11.40 3.79
C GLU A 78 4.02 10.46 4.56
N LYS A 79 3.63 9.21 4.80
CA LYS A 79 4.41 8.25 5.60
C LYS A 79 5.22 7.25 4.79
N ALA A 80 4.81 6.99 3.54
CA ALA A 80 5.34 5.90 2.73
C ALA A 80 6.11 6.35 1.49
N ILE A 81 5.96 7.59 1.00
CA ILE A 81 6.77 8.05 -0.13
C ILE A 81 8.23 8.18 0.30
N ASN A 82 9.12 7.61 -0.51
CA ASN A 82 10.56 7.83 -0.38
C ASN A 82 11.05 8.74 -1.52
N LYS A 83 12.36 8.98 -1.62
CA LYS A 83 12.96 9.85 -2.65
C LYS A 83 12.59 9.48 -4.09
N ASP A 84 12.22 8.23 -4.35
CA ASP A 84 11.91 7.68 -5.67
C ASP A 84 10.41 7.34 -5.78
N VAL A 85 9.55 7.97 -4.96
CA VAL A 85 8.13 7.63 -4.74
C VAL A 85 7.95 6.30 -4.01
N GLY A 86 8.49 5.21 -4.56
CA GLY A 86 8.63 3.92 -3.88
C GLY A 86 7.33 3.23 -3.48
N ILE A 87 6.17 3.67 -3.98
CA ILE A 87 4.85 3.09 -3.69
C ILE A 87 4.04 2.87 -4.97
N LEU A 88 3.26 1.79 -4.99
CA LEU A 88 2.30 1.46 -6.05
C LEU A 88 0.92 1.29 -5.40
N VAL A 89 -0.01 2.18 -5.73
CA VAL A 89 -1.35 2.14 -5.15
C VAL A 89 -2.29 1.35 -6.05
N ASN A 90 -2.84 0.25 -5.53
CA ASN A 90 -3.80 -0.57 -6.26
C ASN A 90 -5.24 -0.14 -5.97
N VAL A 91 -5.92 0.34 -7.02
CA VAL A 91 -7.35 0.68 -7.01
C VAL A 91 -8.08 -0.16 -8.05
N SER A 92 -8.83 -1.17 -7.62
CA SER A 92 -9.54 -2.09 -8.53
C SER A 92 -11.04 -1.80 -8.60
N ARG A 93 -11.79 -2.15 -7.54
CA ARG A 93 -13.27 -2.09 -7.53
C ARG A 93 -13.85 -0.71 -7.80
N ALA A 94 -13.20 0.35 -7.31
CA ALA A 94 -13.67 1.72 -7.54
C ALA A 94 -13.61 2.11 -9.03
N ILE A 95 -12.66 1.56 -9.79
CA ILE A 95 -12.52 1.81 -11.23
C ILE A 95 -13.40 0.84 -12.02
N ILE A 96 -13.31 -0.47 -11.73
CA ILE A 96 -14.03 -1.54 -12.45
C ILE A 96 -15.55 -1.43 -12.30
N TYR A 97 -16.04 -0.93 -11.16
CA TYR A 97 -17.47 -0.77 -10.90
C TYR A 97 -17.90 0.69 -10.90
N ALA A 98 -17.16 1.57 -11.60
CA ALA A 98 -17.52 2.99 -11.73
C ALA A 98 -18.85 3.20 -12.47
N SER A 99 -19.25 2.26 -13.33
CA SER A 99 -20.58 2.16 -13.92
C SER A 99 -20.87 0.74 -14.38
N ASN A 100 -22.16 0.39 -14.46
CA ASN A 100 -22.67 -0.85 -15.05
C ASN A 100 -23.35 -0.62 -16.42
N GLY A 101 -23.29 0.60 -16.96
CA GLY A 101 -23.91 0.99 -18.22
C GLY A 101 -22.91 1.16 -19.38
N GLU A 102 -23.41 1.60 -20.53
CA GLU A 102 -22.60 1.85 -21.74
C GLU A 102 -21.55 2.97 -21.55
N ASP A 103 -21.71 3.80 -20.52
CA ASP A 103 -20.77 4.85 -20.12
C ASP A 103 -19.57 4.34 -19.28
N PHE A 104 -19.45 3.02 -19.09
CA PHE A 104 -18.37 2.37 -18.32
C PHE A 104 -16.98 2.92 -18.64
N ALA A 105 -16.60 2.98 -19.92
CA ALA A 105 -15.27 3.42 -20.32
C ALA A 105 -14.98 4.87 -19.89
N GLU A 106 -15.98 5.76 -20.00
CA GLU A 106 -15.86 7.15 -19.58
C GLU A 106 -15.78 7.27 -18.06
N LYS A 107 -16.65 6.55 -17.33
CA LYS A 107 -16.69 6.58 -15.86
C LYS A 107 -15.45 5.97 -15.24
N ALA A 108 -14.98 4.82 -15.74
CA ALA A 108 -13.74 4.19 -15.29
C ALA A 108 -12.53 5.11 -15.53
N ARG A 109 -12.44 5.75 -16.71
CA ARG A 109 -11.40 6.74 -17.00
C ARG A 109 -11.46 7.93 -16.05
N SER A 110 -12.66 8.45 -15.78
CA SER A 110 -12.86 9.56 -14.86
C SER A 110 -12.37 9.23 -13.44
N VAL A 111 -12.74 8.05 -12.91
CA VAL A 111 -12.28 7.60 -11.59
C VAL A 111 -10.76 7.39 -11.57
N ALA A 112 -10.19 6.70 -12.56
CA ALA A 112 -8.75 6.50 -12.66
C ALA A 112 -7.99 7.84 -12.72
N LYS A 113 -8.49 8.81 -13.50
CA LYS A 113 -7.90 10.14 -13.62
C LYS A 113 -7.93 10.90 -12.28
N LYS A 114 -8.99 10.77 -11.48
CA LYS A 114 -9.06 11.39 -10.14
C LYS A 114 -7.95 10.88 -9.22
N TYR A 115 -7.77 9.55 -9.13
CA TYR A 115 -6.68 8.98 -8.32
C TYR A 115 -5.29 9.37 -8.84
N GLN A 116 -5.10 9.40 -10.15
CA GLN A 116 -3.84 9.86 -10.74
C GLN A 116 -3.55 11.33 -10.40
N GLN A 117 -4.56 12.20 -10.47
CA GLN A 117 -4.42 13.62 -10.12
C GLN A 117 -4.16 13.82 -8.63
N GLU A 118 -4.84 13.07 -7.77
CA GLU A 118 -4.59 13.09 -6.33
C GLU A 118 -3.16 12.64 -6.03
N MET A 119 -2.72 11.52 -6.59
CA MET A 119 -1.35 11.02 -6.43
C MET A 119 -0.30 12.04 -6.91
N MET A 120 -0.54 12.67 -8.05
CA MET A 120 0.34 13.71 -8.61
C MET A 120 0.49 14.93 -7.71
N SER A 121 -0.47 15.21 -6.82
CA SER A 121 -0.34 16.31 -5.85
C SER A 121 0.66 16.03 -4.72
N PHE A 122 1.15 14.79 -4.61
CA PHE A 122 2.12 14.35 -3.60
C PHE A 122 3.53 14.12 -4.17
N LEU A 123 3.75 14.40 -5.46
CA LEU A 123 5.02 14.25 -6.18
C LEU A 123 5.67 15.61 -6.41
#